data_AF-A0A2N2PLY5-F1
#
_entry.id   AF-A0A2N2PLY5-F1
#
_cell.length_a   1.000
_cell.length_b   1.000
_cell.length_c   1.000
_cell.angle_alpha   90.00
_cell.angle_beta   90.00
_cell.angle_gamma   90.00
#
_symmetry.space_group_name_H-M   'P 1'
#
loop_
_entity.id
_entity.type
_entity.pdbx_description
1 polymer ?
#
loop_
_entity_poly.entity_id
_entity_poly.type
_entity_poly.pdbx_seq_one_letter_code
_entity_poly.pdbx_strand_id
1 'polypeptide(L)'
;MARMTRQELKHDEMEDLGHKMNEWFERNSNWLSILIIVTALGFVGYKGYGWWQQKEHSEAAADLRSVYTNMSGALNAKEEKDRTEAFTKAVSEAERVAATRSSSPVGRAAQLALGNIHYQRATSFGIASADDFRKELKSAEDAFQRYISMAQTAEEKAVGQLALGNVLENQLLVADDPKSLSSDAEKAYKEAADLSPGTYVGSEAVLARARLIANQAGRTEEARQLLDGIAKARKLPEVKPDDMPRPVKTAQGGEISSEELNNIRTFADFSIAHEAERLSKMLNALPGIPQK
;
A
#
# COMPACT_ATOMS: atom_id res chain seq x y z
N MET A 1 -78.90 -14.08 34.08
CA MET A 1 -77.58 -13.46 33.89
C MET A 1 -76.85 -14.24 32.80
N ALA A 2 -76.70 -13.67 31.61
CA ALA A 2 -75.95 -14.29 30.53
C ALA A 2 -74.46 -14.31 30.91
N ARG A 3 -73.81 -15.48 30.83
CA ARG A 3 -72.38 -15.63 31.09
C ARG A 3 -71.63 -15.35 29.79
N MET A 4 -70.86 -14.26 29.74
CA MET A 4 -69.93 -13.98 28.64
C MET A 4 -68.96 -15.14 28.44
N THR A 5 -68.71 -15.47 27.18
CA THR A 5 -67.78 -16.52 26.77
C THR A 5 -66.33 -16.03 26.87
N ARG A 6 -65.37 -16.95 27.03
CA ARG A 6 -63.93 -16.60 27.10
C ARG A 6 -63.40 -15.86 25.86
N GLN A 7 -64.06 -16.00 24.71
CA GLN A 7 -63.72 -15.27 23.49
C GLN A 7 -64.20 -13.80 23.56
N GLU A 8 -65.39 -13.55 24.10
CA GLU A 8 -65.90 -12.19 24.31
C GLU A 8 -65.05 -11.43 25.33
N LEU A 9 -64.64 -12.09 26.42
CA LEU A 9 -63.72 -11.50 27.42
C LEU A 9 -62.36 -11.11 26.83
N LYS A 10 -61.77 -11.95 25.97
CA LYS A 10 -60.52 -11.62 25.27
C LYS A 10 -60.69 -10.52 24.23
N HIS A 11 -61.87 -10.43 23.62
CA HIS A 11 -62.17 -9.38 22.65
C HIS A 11 -62.30 -8.03 23.36
N ASP A 12 -63.04 -7.97 24.47
CA ASP A 12 -63.16 -6.79 25.34
C ASP A 12 -61.79 -6.34 25.89
N GLU A 13 -60.96 -7.28 26.36
CA GLU A 13 -59.62 -6.96 26.87
C GLU A 13 -58.70 -6.40 25.78
N MET A 14 -58.78 -6.91 24.54
CA MET A 14 -58.01 -6.40 23.41
C MET A 14 -58.53 -5.04 22.92
N GLU A 15 -59.85 -4.82 22.99
CA GLU A 15 -60.49 -3.56 22.63
C GLU A 15 -60.19 -2.46 23.68
N ASP A 16 -60.22 -2.79 24.97
CA ASP A 16 -59.82 -1.89 26.06
C ASP A 16 -58.31 -1.58 26.02
N LEU A 17 -57.47 -2.57 25.71
CA LEU A 17 -56.03 -2.34 25.51
C LEU A 17 -55.78 -1.47 24.27
N GLY A 18 -56.55 -1.68 23.19
CA GLY A 18 -56.55 -0.83 22.00
C GLY A 18 -56.96 0.61 22.31
N HIS A 19 -58.04 0.81 23.05
CA HIS A 19 -58.52 2.14 23.46
C HIS A 19 -57.52 2.85 24.37
N LYS A 20 -56.97 2.17 25.39
CA LYS A 20 -55.93 2.72 26.26
C LYS A 20 -54.66 3.07 25.51
N MET A 21 -54.25 2.26 24.53
CA MET A 21 -53.14 2.59 23.65
C MET A 21 -53.47 3.83 22.81
N ASN A 22 -54.67 3.93 22.26
CA ASN A 22 -55.06 5.05 21.40
C ASN A 22 -55.14 6.37 22.19
N GLU A 23 -55.73 6.37 23.39
CA GLU A 23 -55.73 7.53 24.29
C GLU A 23 -54.32 7.94 24.71
N TRP A 24 -53.44 6.96 24.95
CA TRP A 24 -52.03 7.24 25.23
C TRP A 24 -51.32 7.83 24.01
N PHE A 25 -51.57 7.33 22.80
CA PHE A 25 -51.02 7.87 21.55
C PHE A 25 -51.53 9.29 21.29
N GLU A 26 -52.82 9.56 21.47
CA GLU A 26 -53.39 10.90 21.31
C GLU A 26 -52.76 11.89 22.30
N ARG A 27 -52.65 11.49 23.59
CA ARG A 27 -52.06 12.32 24.64
C ARG A 27 -50.58 12.60 24.44
N ASN A 28 -49.84 11.65 23.86
CA ASN A 28 -48.40 11.76 23.63
C ASN A 28 -48.04 12.05 22.17
N SER A 29 -49.02 12.30 21.31
CA SER A 29 -48.87 12.43 19.86
C SER A 29 -47.82 13.46 19.48
N ASN A 30 -47.86 14.65 20.08
CA ASN A 30 -46.88 15.71 19.83
C ASN A 30 -45.44 15.30 20.18
N TRP A 31 -45.24 14.62 21.32
CA TRP A 31 -43.90 14.15 21.73
C TRP A 31 -43.41 13.02 20.81
N LEU A 32 -44.29 12.08 20.46
CA LEU A 32 -43.99 11.01 19.51
C LEU A 32 -43.65 11.56 18.12
N SER A 33 -44.39 12.56 17.64
CA SER A 33 -44.09 13.26 16.38
C SER A 33 -42.72 13.92 16.43
N ILE A 34 -42.37 14.60 17.52
CA ILE A 34 -41.04 15.19 17.70
C ILE A 34 -39.96 14.10 17.66
N LEU A 35 -40.14 12.99 18.39
CA LEU A 35 -39.20 11.88 18.42
C LEU A 35 -38.99 11.27 17.04
N ILE A 36 -40.08 11.05 16.29
CA ILE A 36 -40.04 10.53 14.91
C ILE A 36 -39.30 11.51 13.99
N ILE A 37 -39.59 12.81 14.07
CA ILE A 37 -38.93 13.83 13.26
C ILE A 37 -37.43 13.88 13.56
N VAL A 38 -37.02 13.89 14.83
CA VAL A 38 -35.60 13.90 15.22
C VAL A 38 -34.90 12.64 14.72
N THR A 39 -35.53 11.47 14.85
CA THR A 39 -34.98 10.19 14.36
C THR A 39 -34.85 10.19 12.83
N ALA A 40 -35.87 10.69 12.13
CA ALA A 40 -35.85 10.82 10.68
C ALA A 40 -34.75 11.80 10.21
N LEU A 41 -34.59 12.94 10.87
CA LEU A 41 -33.51 13.90 10.58
C LEU A 41 -32.14 13.30 10.85
N GLY A 42 -31.98 12.56 11.96
CA GLY A 42 -30.75 11.82 12.26
C GLY A 42 -30.43 10.78 11.19
N PHE A 43 -31.42 10.04 10.72
CA PHE A 43 -31.25 9.06 9.64
C PHE A 43 -30.91 9.71 8.29
N VAL A 44 -31.57 10.82 7.94
CA VAL A 44 -31.27 11.59 6.72
C VAL A 44 -29.85 12.17 6.81
N GLY A 45 -29.46 12.72 7.96
CA GLY A 45 -28.11 13.21 8.19
C GLY A 45 -27.05 12.11 8.06
N TYR A 46 -27.29 10.94 8.66
CA TYR A 46 -26.42 9.77 8.55
C TYR A 46 -26.29 9.27 7.11
N LYS A 47 -27.41 9.14 6.39
CA LYS A 47 -27.42 8.74 4.97
C LYS A 47 -26.72 9.77 4.08
N GLY A 48 -26.96 11.06 4.31
CA GLY A 48 -26.31 12.15 3.58
C GLY A 48 -24.80 12.14 3.79
N TYR A 49 -24.35 11.95 5.04
CA TYR A 49 -22.93 11.82 5.36
C TYR A 49 -22.29 10.60 4.68
N GLY A 50 -22.95 9.44 4.70
CA GLY A 50 -22.47 8.24 4.03
C GLY A 50 -22.35 8.41 2.50
N TRP A 51 -23.33 9.08 1.87
CA TRP A 51 -23.28 9.36 0.43
C TRP A 51 -22.15 10.34 0.10
N TRP A 52 -21.94 11.37 0.92
CA TRP A 52 -20.84 12.32 0.76
C TRP A 52 -19.47 11.63 0.89
N GLN A 53 -19.26 10.79 1.90
CA GLN A 53 -18.02 10.01 2.04
C GLN A 53 -17.79 9.08 0.85
N GLN A 54 -18.82 8.38 0.38
CA GLN A 54 -18.69 7.49 -0.79
C GLN A 54 -18.29 8.27 -2.04
N LYS A 55 -18.89 9.44 -2.26
CA LYS A 55 -18.54 10.33 -3.37
C LYS A 55 -17.08 10.79 -3.25
N GLU A 56 -16.67 11.25 -2.08
CA GLU A 56 -15.29 11.69 -1.83
C GLU A 56 -14.28 10.56 -2.05
N HIS A 57 -14.55 9.36 -1.54
CA HIS A 57 -13.70 8.18 -1.77
C HIS A 57 -13.63 7.79 -3.24
N SER A 58 -14.75 7.84 -3.97
CA SER A 58 -14.80 7.53 -5.40
C SER A 58 -14.00 8.55 -6.22
N GLU A 59 -14.13 9.84 -5.91
CA GLU A 59 -13.36 10.90 -6.58
C GLU A 59 -11.87 10.77 -6.28
N ALA A 60 -11.50 10.48 -5.02
CA ALA A 60 -10.11 10.29 -4.63
C ALA A 60 -9.49 9.05 -5.29
N ALA A 61 -10.26 7.96 -5.43
CA ALA A 61 -9.82 6.77 -6.15
C ALA A 61 -9.66 7.04 -7.66
N ALA A 62 -10.53 7.85 -8.26
CA ALA A 62 -10.43 8.24 -9.66
C ALA A 62 -9.18 9.11 -9.93
N ASP A 63 -8.92 10.07 -9.03
CA ASP A 63 -7.70 10.90 -9.05
C ASP A 63 -6.44 10.04 -9.06
N LEU A 64 -6.33 9.09 -8.12
CA LEU A 64 -5.15 8.22 -8.02
C LEU A 64 -5.05 7.24 -9.21
N ARG A 65 -6.18 6.75 -9.71
CA ARG A 65 -6.21 5.90 -10.92
C ARG A 65 -5.64 6.63 -12.12
N SER A 66 -5.92 7.93 -12.28
CA SER A 66 -5.35 8.75 -13.36
C SER A 66 -3.82 8.75 -13.32
N VAL A 67 -3.23 8.97 -12.13
CA VAL A 67 -1.78 8.93 -11.91
C VAL A 67 -1.19 7.60 -12.39
N TYR A 68 -1.73 6.47 -11.91
CA TYR A 68 -1.24 5.15 -12.28
C TYR A 68 -1.47 4.79 -13.75
N THR A 69 -2.56 5.29 -14.35
CA THR A 69 -2.85 5.05 -15.77
C THR A 69 -1.83 5.76 -16.65
N ASN A 70 -1.50 7.02 -16.35
CA ASN A 70 -0.47 7.77 -17.07
C ASN A 70 0.93 7.17 -16.85
N MET A 71 1.26 6.76 -15.62
CA MET A 71 2.53 6.09 -15.32
C MET A 71 2.64 4.75 -16.06
N SER A 72 1.59 3.91 -16.04
CA SER A 72 1.58 2.64 -16.78
C SER A 72 1.64 2.86 -18.28
N GLY A 73 0.94 3.87 -18.80
CA GLY A 73 1.03 4.29 -20.19
C GLY A 73 2.46 4.66 -20.59
N ALA A 74 3.18 5.38 -19.73
CA ALA A 74 4.58 5.74 -19.97
C ALA A 74 5.50 4.50 -20.01
N LEU A 75 5.35 3.59 -19.03
CA LEU A 75 6.16 2.36 -18.97
C LEU A 75 5.92 1.43 -20.18
N ASN A 76 4.71 1.45 -20.73
CA ASN A 76 4.34 0.62 -21.88
C ASN A 76 4.49 1.32 -23.24
N ALA A 77 4.88 2.61 -23.25
CA ALA A 77 5.05 3.37 -24.48
C ALA A 77 6.30 2.90 -25.25
N LYS A 78 6.11 2.58 -26.53
CA LYS A 78 7.19 2.12 -27.42
C LYS A 78 8.08 3.28 -27.88
N GLU A 79 7.47 4.42 -28.20
CA GLU A 79 8.17 5.61 -28.66
C GLU A 79 8.60 6.49 -27.47
N GLU A 80 9.81 7.06 -27.55
CA GLU A 80 10.39 7.91 -26.50
C GLU A 80 9.57 9.19 -26.26
N LYS A 81 9.04 9.78 -27.33
CA LYS A 81 8.19 10.96 -27.25
C LYS A 81 6.91 10.70 -26.46
N ASP A 82 6.22 9.60 -26.77
CA ASP A 82 4.97 9.20 -26.10
C ASP A 82 5.23 8.86 -24.63
N ARG A 83 6.35 8.18 -24.36
CA ARG A 83 6.81 7.89 -22.99
C ARG A 83 7.04 9.18 -22.20
N THR A 84 7.73 10.15 -22.78
CA THR A 84 8.03 11.45 -22.15
C THR A 84 6.75 12.24 -21.87
N GLU A 85 5.82 12.29 -22.82
CA GLU A 85 4.53 12.95 -22.66
C GLU A 85 3.70 12.29 -21.55
N ALA A 86 3.62 10.95 -21.55
CA ALA A 86 2.88 10.20 -20.54
C ALA A 86 3.48 10.37 -19.13
N PHE A 87 4.81 10.35 -19.00
CA PHE A 87 5.47 10.64 -17.74
C PHE A 87 5.23 12.07 -17.26
N THR A 88 5.25 13.06 -18.17
CA THR A 88 4.96 14.45 -17.83
C THR A 88 3.54 14.62 -17.31
N LYS A 89 2.56 13.95 -17.94
CA LYS A 89 1.18 13.90 -17.45
C LYS A 89 1.07 13.21 -16.09
N ALA A 90 1.79 12.11 -15.89
CA ALA A 90 1.79 11.38 -14.62
C ALA A 90 2.34 12.25 -13.48
N VAL A 91 3.43 13.00 -13.71
CA VAL A 91 3.99 13.96 -12.74
C VAL A 91 2.97 15.03 -12.38
N SER A 92 2.42 15.73 -13.39
CA SER A 92 1.46 16.82 -13.17
C SER A 92 0.22 16.36 -12.38
N GLU A 93 -0.34 15.19 -12.72
CA GLU A 93 -1.46 14.62 -11.98
C GLU A 93 -1.06 14.21 -10.56
N ALA A 94 0.11 13.59 -10.36
CA ALA A 94 0.56 13.20 -9.04
C ALA A 94 0.78 14.42 -8.13
N GLU A 95 1.39 15.49 -8.64
CA GLU A 95 1.56 16.77 -7.94
C GLU A 95 0.21 17.39 -7.56
N ARG A 96 -0.73 17.46 -8.52
CA ARG A 96 -2.09 17.97 -8.27
C ARG A 96 -2.79 17.19 -7.17
N VAL A 97 -2.76 15.86 -7.22
CA VAL A 97 -3.45 14.99 -6.24
C VAL A 97 -2.77 15.10 -4.87
N ALA A 98 -1.44 15.08 -4.82
CA ALA A 98 -0.68 15.25 -3.58
C ALA A 98 -0.96 16.60 -2.91
N ALA A 99 -1.07 17.69 -3.70
CA ALA A 99 -1.36 19.02 -3.18
C ALA A 99 -2.83 19.17 -2.72
N THR A 100 -3.79 18.74 -3.53
CA THR A 100 -5.22 18.90 -3.25
C THR A 100 -5.74 17.96 -2.17
N ARG A 101 -5.07 16.82 -1.96
CA ARG A 101 -5.48 15.79 -0.99
C ARG A 101 -4.40 15.49 0.06
N SER A 102 -3.55 16.46 0.39
CA SER A 102 -2.33 16.30 1.19
C SER A 102 -2.50 15.60 2.55
N SER A 103 -3.62 15.80 3.23
CA SER A 103 -3.90 15.17 4.54
C SER A 103 -4.49 13.75 4.44
N SER A 104 -4.91 13.33 3.25
CA SER A 104 -5.58 12.03 3.04
C SER A 104 -4.60 10.91 2.68
N PRO A 105 -4.99 9.64 2.86
CA PRO A 105 -4.20 8.50 2.36
C PRO A 105 -3.93 8.57 0.85
N VAL A 106 -4.86 9.14 0.07
CA VAL A 106 -4.71 9.28 -1.38
C VAL A 106 -3.64 10.31 -1.74
N GLY A 107 -3.56 11.44 -1.03
CA GLY A 107 -2.49 12.42 -1.25
C GLY A 107 -1.12 11.85 -0.92
N ARG A 108 -1.01 11.05 0.15
CA ARG A 108 0.23 10.33 0.48
C ARG A 108 0.61 9.30 -0.58
N ALA A 109 -0.37 8.51 -1.05
CA ALA A 109 -0.13 7.56 -2.13
C ALA A 109 0.30 8.24 -3.44
N ALA A 110 -0.29 9.39 -3.77
CA ALA A 110 0.12 10.21 -4.90
C ALA A 110 1.54 10.77 -4.73
N GLN A 111 1.92 11.19 -3.51
CA GLN A 111 3.28 11.64 -3.21
C GLN A 111 4.31 10.52 -3.37
N LEU A 112 3.98 9.29 -2.93
CA LEU A 112 4.82 8.11 -3.18
C LEU A 112 4.91 7.81 -4.68
N ALA A 113 3.79 7.86 -5.40
CA ALA A 113 3.75 7.64 -6.84
C ALA A 113 4.59 8.67 -7.60
N LEU A 114 4.57 9.95 -7.18
CA LEU A 114 5.41 11.00 -7.76
C LEU A 114 6.90 10.65 -7.67
N GLY A 115 7.37 10.21 -6.50
CA GLY A 115 8.75 9.75 -6.33
C GLY A 115 9.08 8.57 -7.24
N ASN A 116 8.18 7.58 -7.31
CA ASN A 116 8.34 6.43 -8.20
C ASN A 116 8.36 6.83 -9.68
N ILE A 117 7.55 7.81 -10.10
CA ILE A 117 7.54 8.32 -11.47
C ILE A 117 8.90 8.93 -11.82
N HIS A 118 9.42 9.82 -10.97
CA HIS A 118 10.74 10.41 -11.19
C HIS A 118 11.87 9.37 -11.18
N TYR A 119 11.82 8.42 -10.26
CA TYR A 119 12.78 7.31 -10.23
C TYR A 119 12.73 6.47 -11.50
N GLN A 120 11.52 6.10 -11.97
CA GLN A 120 11.35 5.34 -13.20
C GLN A 120 11.79 6.13 -14.43
N ARG A 121 11.56 7.45 -14.48
CA ARG A 121 12.11 8.31 -15.52
C ARG A 121 13.63 8.26 -15.51
N ALA A 122 14.24 8.40 -14.33
CA ALA A 122 15.69 8.29 -14.13
C ALA A 122 16.27 6.98 -14.66
N THR A 123 15.61 5.86 -14.38
CA THR A 123 16.09 4.52 -14.74
C THR A 123 15.60 4.02 -16.10
N SER A 124 14.67 4.72 -16.76
CA SER A 124 14.14 4.33 -18.05
C SER A 124 15.13 4.64 -19.18
N PHE A 125 15.18 3.76 -20.18
CA PHE A 125 15.95 3.98 -21.41
C PHE A 125 15.43 5.25 -22.11
N GLY A 126 16.27 6.29 -22.25
CA GLY A 126 15.89 7.56 -22.88
C GLY A 126 16.36 8.83 -22.17
N ILE A 127 17.12 8.72 -21.06
CA ILE A 127 17.73 9.92 -20.50
C ILE A 127 18.88 10.41 -21.39
N ALA A 128 18.74 11.63 -21.90
CA ALA A 128 19.64 12.26 -22.86
C ALA A 128 21.02 12.62 -22.28
N SER A 129 21.12 12.82 -20.95
CA SER A 129 22.35 13.27 -20.31
C SER A 129 22.49 12.84 -18.83
N ALA A 130 23.72 12.83 -18.31
CA ALA A 130 23.98 12.60 -16.90
C ALA A 130 23.33 13.66 -15.98
N ASP A 131 23.17 14.89 -16.48
CA ASP A 131 22.52 15.99 -15.73
C ASP A 131 21.02 15.75 -15.58
N ASP A 132 20.35 15.27 -16.63
CA ASP A 132 18.94 14.89 -16.58
C ASP A 132 18.72 13.71 -15.62
N PHE A 133 19.63 12.72 -15.63
CA PHE A 133 19.62 11.60 -14.69
C PHE A 133 19.71 12.10 -13.23
N ARG A 134 20.70 12.97 -12.93
CA ARG A 134 20.87 13.58 -11.61
C ARG A 134 19.62 14.35 -11.18
N LYS A 135 19.03 15.13 -12.09
CA LYS A 135 17.84 15.95 -11.81
C LYS A 135 16.60 15.11 -11.50
N GLU A 136 16.36 14.04 -12.25
CA GLU A 136 15.22 13.14 -12.01
C GLU A 136 15.40 12.37 -10.69
N LEU A 137 16.61 11.87 -10.39
CA LEU A 137 16.89 11.25 -9.09
C LEU A 137 16.72 12.23 -7.93
N LYS A 138 17.14 13.49 -8.08
CA LYS A 138 16.93 14.50 -7.04
C LYS A 138 15.45 14.80 -6.81
N SER A 139 14.67 14.87 -7.90
CA SER A 139 13.21 15.02 -7.81
C SER A 139 12.55 13.84 -7.10
N ALA A 140 13.03 12.61 -7.37
CA ALA A 140 12.57 11.40 -6.68
C ALA A 140 12.90 11.42 -5.18
N GLU A 141 14.14 11.78 -4.83
CA GLU A 141 14.60 11.93 -3.45
C GLU A 141 13.72 12.91 -2.67
N ASP A 142 13.52 14.13 -3.20
CA ASP A 142 12.71 15.16 -2.57
C ASP A 142 11.25 14.69 -2.41
N ALA A 143 10.72 13.97 -3.39
CA ALA A 143 9.37 13.43 -3.32
C ALA A 143 9.21 12.33 -2.26
N PHE A 144 10.19 11.43 -2.11
CA PHE A 144 10.17 10.40 -1.06
C PHE A 144 10.41 11.00 0.34
N GLN A 145 11.28 11.99 0.49
CA GLN A 145 11.45 12.71 1.75
C GLN A 145 10.13 13.38 2.19
N ARG A 146 9.42 14.03 1.26
CA ARG A 146 8.08 14.56 1.51
C ARG A 146 7.11 13.44 1.92
N TYR A 147 7.06 12.33 1.20
CA TYR A 147 6.22 11.19 1.57
C TYR A 147 6.51 10.67 2.99
N ILE A 148 7.79 10.47 3.35
CA ILE A 148 8.22 10.03 4.69
C ILE A 148 7.74 11.02 5.77
N SER A 149 7.79 12.33 5.50
CA SER A 149 7.33 13.35 6.43
C SER A 149 5.80 13.34 6.64
N MET A 150 5.04 12.91 5.63
CA MET A 150 3.58 12.82 5.65
C MET A 150 3.08 11.47 6.19
N ALA A 151 3.91 10.43 6.15
CA ALA A 151 3.56 9.07 6.53
C ALA A 151 3.07 8.98 7.99
N GLN A 152 1.92 8.33 8.17
CA GLN A 152 1.21 8.18 9.44
C GLN A 152 1.51 6.87 10.13
N THR A 153 1.92 5.83 9.39
CA THR A 153 2.25 4.52 9.95
C THR A 153 3.74 4.19 9.81
N ALA A 154 4.23 3.28 10.65
CA ALA A 154 5.60 2.78 10.54
C ALA A 154 5.85 2.07 9.20
N GLU A 155 4.83 1.38 8.67
CA GLU A 155 4.90 0.70 7.38
C GLU A 155 4.97 1.69 6.21
N GLU A 156 4.17 2.75 6.20
CA GLU A 156 4.29 3.83 5.20
C GLU A 156 5.70 4.46 5.25
N LYS A 157 6.22 4.74 6.46
CA LYS A 157 7.60 5.26 6.61
C LYS A 157 8.64 4.27 6.10
N ALA A 158 8.48 2.98 6.36
CA ALA A 158 9.39 1.94 5.88
C ALA A 158 9.43 1.86 4.36
N VAL A 159 8.25 1.93 3.69
CA VAL A 159 8.16 1.98 2.22
C VAL A 159 8.89 3.21 1.67
N GLY A 160 8.68 4.37 2.30
CA GLY A 160 9.37 5.61 1.92
C GLY A 160 10.89 5.51 2.08
N GLN A 161 11.36 4.95 3.20
CA GLN A 161 12.80 4.78 3.46
C GLN A 161 13.46 3.77 2.51
N LEU A 162 12.78 2.67 2.19
CA LEU A 162 13.25 1.72 1.18
C LEU A 162 13.39 2.39 -0.20
N ALA A 163 12.38 3.14 -0.62
CA ALA A 163 12.39 3.85 -1.88
C ALA A 163 13.49 4.95 -1.92
N LEU A 164 13.69 5.66 -0.81
CA LEU A 164 14.77 6.64 -0.66
C LEU A 164 16.15 5.98 -0.77
N GLY A 165 16.35 4.83 -0.10
CA GLY A 165 17.58 4.06 -0.21
C GLY A 165 17.90 3.67 -1.65
N ASN A 166 16.90 3.19 -2.40
CA ASN A 166 17.05 2.84 -3.81
C ASN A 166 17.45 4.05 -4.67
N VAL A 167 16.89 5.23 -4.42
CA VAL A 167 17.27 6.47 -5.11
C VAL A 167 18.71 6.85 -4.80
N LEU A 168 19.09 6.86 -3.53
CA LEU A 168 20.44 7.21 -3.08
C LEU A 168 21.49 6.24 -3.65
N GLU A 169 21.17 4.94 -3.71
CA GLU A 169 22.04 3.93 -4.34
C GLU A 169 22.23 4.20 -5.84
N ASN A 170 21.19 4.61 -6.56
CA ASN A 170 21.33 4.97 -7.98
C ASN A 170 22.10 6.29 -8.17
N GLN A 171 21.99 7.24 -7.23
CA GLN A 171 22.79 8.46 -7.27
C GLN A 171 24.30 8.17 -7.16
N LEU A 172 24.72 7.05 -6.54
CA LEU A 172 26.13 6.64 -6.48
C LEU A 172 26.79 6.49 -7.85
N LEU A 173 26.02 6.15 -8.89
CA LEU A 173 26.53 5.96 -10.25
C LEU A 173 27.09 7.25 -10.87
N VAL A 174 26.64 8.39 -10.36
CA VAL A 174 26.96 9.72 -10.89
C VAL A 174 27.42 10.69 -9.80
N ALA A 175 27.72 10.20 -8.60
CA ALA A 175 28.07 11.01 -7.45
C ALA A 175 29.54 11.45 -7.46
N ASP A 176 29.78 12.71 -7.08
CA ASP A 176 31.13 13.22 -6.85
C ASP A 176 31.66 12.77 -5.46
N ASP A 177 30.78 12.52 -4.49
CA ASP A 177 31.09 11.92 -3.18
C ASP A 177 30.30 10.62 -2.95
N PRO A 178 30.80 9.47 -3.43
CA PRO A 178 30.12 8.18 -3.29
C PRO A 178 30.13 7.65 -1.84
N LYS A 179 31.02 8.14 -0.96
CA LYS A 179 31.10 7.61 0.42
C LYS A 179 29.96 8.11 1.29
N SER A 180 29.67 9.41 1.26
CA SER A 180 28.56 9.99 2.03
C SER A 180 27.23 9.39 1.59
N LEU A 181 26.96 9.37 0.29
CA LEU A 181 25.71 8.83 -0.25
C LEU A 181 25.53 7.34 0.06
N SER A 182 26.62 6.56 0.08
CA SER A 182 26.55 5.13 0.40
C SER A 182 26.18 4.93 1.88
N SER A 183 26.68 5.79 2.78
CA SER A 183 26.26 5.80 4.18
C SER A 183 24.79 6.19 4.35
N ASP A 184 24.31 7.17 3.58
CA ASP A 184 22.92 7.63 3.64
C ASP A 184 21.94 6.57 3.11
N ALA A 185 22.29 5.91 2.01
CA ALA A 185 21.52 4.78 1.47
C ALA A 185 21.46 3.62 2.47
N GLU A 186 22.60 3.26 3.09
CA GLU A 186 22.63 2.21 4.11
C GLU A 186 21.74 2.56 5.31
N LYS A 187 21.80 3.81 5.78
CA LYS A 187 20.96 4.29 6.87
C LYS A 187 19.48 4.19 6.53
N ALA A 188 19.08 4.61 5.32
CA ALA A 188 17.69 4.52 4.87
C ALA A 188 17.20 3.06 4.85
N TYR A 189 17.99 2.13 4.31
CA TYR A 189 17.64 0.71 4.34
C TYR A 189 17.56 0.13 5.76
N LYS A 190 18.49 0.51 6.64
CA LYS A 190 18.46 0.10 8.05
C LYS A 190 17.17 0.59 8.73
N GLU A 191 16.82 1.86 8.57
CA GLU A 191 15.60 2.44 9.14
C GLU A 191 14.33 1.74 8.59
N ALA A 192 14.28 1.44 7.30
CA ALA A 192 13.17 0.70 6.72
C ALA A 192 13.01 -0.71 7.33
N ALA A 193 14.12 -1.42 7.53
CA ALA A 193 14.12 -2.74 8.18
C ALA A 193 13.67 -2.68 9.65
N ASP A 194 14.14 -1.68 10.39
CA ASP A 194 13.81 -1.48 11.81
C ASP A 194 12.33 -1.06 11.99
N LEU A 195 11.76 -0.29 11.05
CA LEU A 195 10.37 0.15 11.07
C LEU A 195 9.36 -0.95 10.71
N SER A 196 9.77 -1.95 9.93
CA SER A 196 8.87 -3.01 9.43
C SER A 196 9.49 -4.42 9.52
N PRO A 197 9.90 -4.87 10.73
CA PRO A 197 10.59 -6.15 10.88
C PRO A 197 9.68 -7.33 10.52
N GLY A 198 10.23 -8.33 9.82
CA GLY A 198 9.51 -9.55 9.44
C GLY A 198 8.51 -9.40 8.28
N THR A 199 8.27 -8.18 7.79
CA THR A 199 7.43 -7.94 6.62
C THR A 199 8.22 -8.12 5.32
N TYR A 200 7.52 -8.04 4.19
CA TYR A 200 8.18 -8.03 2.88
C TYR A 200 9.11 -6.81 2.74
N VAL A 201 8.62 -5.60 3.07
CA VAL A 201 9.37 -4.35 2.98
C VAL A 201 10.64 -4.39 3.84
N GLY A 202 10.52 -4.83 5.09
CA GLY A 202 11.69 -4.95 5.96
C GLY A 202 12.71 -5.96 5.45
N SER A 203 12.25 -7.10 4.92
CA SER A 203 13.16 -8.10 4.33
C SER A 203 13.85 -7.59 3.06
N GLU A 204 13.13 -6.86 2.22
CA GLU A 204 13.67 -6.22 1.01
C GLU A 204 14.71 -5.16 1.37
N ALA A 205 14.47 -4.36 2.41
CA ALA A 205 15.42 -3.38 2.91
C ALA A 205 16.70 -4.03 3.46
N VAL A 206 16.59 -5.14 4.20
CA VAL A 206 17.77 -5.90 4.66
C VAL A 206 18.55 -6.46 3.46
N LEU A 207 17.85 -6.97 2.44
CA LEU A 207 18.48 -7.48 1.22
C LEU A 207 19.23 -6.37 0.46
N ALA A 208 18.60 -5.21 0.27
CA ALA A 208 19.20 -4.05 -0.39
C ALA A 208 20.42 -3.54 0.39
N ARG A 209 20.30 -3.42 1.72
CA ARG A 209 21.43 -3.08 2.61
C ARG A 209 22.59 -4.05 2.44
N ALA A 210 22.33 -5.35 2.44
CA ALA A 210 23.36 -6.37 2.31
C ALA A 210 24.08 -6.26 0.95
N ARG A 211 23.35 -6.01 -0.15
CA ARG A 211 23.93 -5.79 -1.48
C ARG A 211 24.84 -4.55 -1.50
N LEU A 212 24.38 -3.45 -0.93
CA LEU A 212 25.14 -2.21 -0.85
C LEU A 212 26.47 -2.40 -0.10
N ILE A 213 26.44 -3.00 1.09
CA ILE A 213 27.64 -3.15 1.93
C ILE A 213 28.56 -4.29 1.46
N ALA A 214 28.06 -5.28 0.71
CA ALA A 214 28.89 -6.33 0.11
C ALA A 214 29.93 -5.76 -0.87
N ASN A 215 29.61 -4.62 -1.50
CA ASN A 215 30.49 -3.90 -2.41
C ASN A 215 31.50 -2.98 -1.69
N GLN A 216 31.41 -2.86 -0.35
CA GLN A 216 32.30 -2.04 0.46
C GLN A 216 33.45 -2.87 1.04
N ALA A 217 34.66 -2.32 1.04
CA ALA A 217 35.85 -3.01 1.53
C ALA A 217 35.70 -3.41 3.01
N GLY A 218 35.95 -4.68 3.32
CA GLY A 218 35.94 -5.22 4.68
C GLY A 218 34.57 -5.56 5.27
N ARG A 219 33.47 -5.35 4.52
CA ARG A 219 32.10 -5.54 5.03
C ARG A 219 31.34 -6.73 4.43
N THR A 220 32.02 -7.57 3.66
CA THR A 220 31.46 -8.78 3.05
C THR A 220 30.89 -9.75 4.10
N GLU A 221 31.52 -9.89 5.26
CA GLU A 221 31.03 -10.75 6.34
C GLU A 221 29.72 -10.21 6.95
N GLU A 222 29.63 -8.89 7.14
CA GLU A 222 28.42 -8.24 7.62
C GLU A 222 27.27 -8.45 6.64
N ALA A 223 27.53 -8.28 5.33
CA ALA A 223 26.55 -8.57 4.28
C ALA A 223 26.02 -10.01 4.38
N ARG A 224 26.91 -10.98 4.56
CA ARG A 224 26.55 -12.40 4.70
C ARG A 224 25.65 -12.64 5.90
N GLN A 225 26.00 -12.09 7.06
CA GLN A 225 25.19 -12.26 8.28
C GLN A 225 23.76 -11.73 8.12
N LEU A 226 23.59 -10.60 7.42
CA LEU A 226 22.27 -10.05 7.09
C LEU A 226 21.47 -10.99 6.18
N LEU A 227 22.09 -11.52 5.11
CA LEU A 227 21.45 -12.44 4.17
C LEU A 227 21.05 -13.76 4.83
N ASP A 228 21.91 -14.31 5.68
CA ASP A 228 21.64 -15.54 6.43
C ASP A 228 20.48 -15.33 7.43
N GLY A 229 20.37 -14.13 8.00
CA GLY A 229 19.23 -13.75 8.84
C GLY A 229 17.90 -13.79 8.08
N ILE A 230 17.87 -13.27 6.85
CA ILE A 230 16.66 -13.31 5.99
C ILE A 230 16.28 -14.75 5.64
N ALA A 231 17.26 -15.56 5.21
CA ALA A 231 17.03 -16.96 4.83
C ALA A 231 16.47 -17.81 6.00
N LYS A 232 16.93 -17.54 7.23
CA LYS A 232 16.46 -18.24 8.44
C LYS A 232 15.09 -17.75 8.92
N ALA A 233 14.78 -16.45 8.77
CA ALA A 233 13.56 -15.84 9.28
C ALA A 233 12.28 -16.26 8.52
N ARG A 234 12.41 -16.66 7.25
CA ARG A 234 11.32 -17.24 6.46
C ARG A 234 11.65 -18.67 6.06
N LYS A 235 11.41 -19.63 6.96
CA LYS A 235 11.03 -20.95 6.47
C LYS A 235 9.74 -20.75 5.67
N LEU A 236 9.78 -20.99 4.36
CA LEU A 236 8.56 -21.17 3.57
C LEU A 236 7.65 -22.10 4.39
N PRO A 237 6.38 -21.75 4.65
CA PRO A 237 5.49 -22.69 5.32
C PRO A 237 5.54 -23.99 4.52
N GLU A 238 5.93 -25.09 5.18
CA GLU A 238 5.81 -26.41 4.57
C GLU A 238 4.35 -26.55 4.15
N VAL A 239 4.13 -26.55 2.84
CA VAL A 239 2.80 -26.74 2.27
C VAL A 239 2.41 -28.15 2.65
N LYS A 240 1.58 -28.28 3.69
CA LYS A 240 0.81 -29.51 3.86
C LYS A 240 -0.07 -29.59 2.60
N PRO A 241 0.03 -30.66 1.79
CA PRO A 241 -0.94 -30.85 0.73
C PRO A 241 -2.32 -30.87 1.39
N ASP A 242 -3.13 -29.85 1.12
CA ASP A 242 -4.54 -29.87 1.52
C ASP A 242 -5.17 -31.04 0.75
N ASP A 243 -5.72 -32.01 1.48
CA ASP A 243 -6.27 -33.24 0.93
C ASP A 243 -7.45 -33.01 -0.06
N MET A 244 -7.94 -31.78 -0.26
CA MET A 244 -8.82 -31.42 -1.38
C MET A 244 -8.73 -29.93 -1.78
N PRO A 245 -8.16 -29.60 -2.97
CA PRO A 245 -8.17 -28.24 -3.51
C PRO A 245 -9.56 -27.86 -4.03
N ARG A 246 -10.20 -26.84 -3.43
CA ARG A 246 -11.39 -26.21 -4.03
C ARG A 246 -10.94 -25.08 -4.98
N PRO A 247 -11.33 -25.09 -6.26
CA PRO A 247 -11.02 -23.99 -7.18
C PRO A 247 -11.69 -22.69 -6.71
N VAL A 248 -10.98 -21.56 -6.87
CA VAL A 248 -11.52 -20.23 -6.55
C VAL A 248 -12.02 -19.59 -7.83
N LYS A 249 -13.28 -19.14 -7.82
CA LYS A 249 -13.89 -18.44 -8.96
C LYS A 249 -13.45 -16.98 -9.00
N THR A 250 -13.02 -16.51 -10.17
CA THR A 250 -12.70 -15.11 -10.43
C THR A 250 -13.96 -14.27 -10.60
N ALA A 251 -13.81 -12.95 -10.49
CA ALA A 251 -14.90 -11.98 -10.74
C ALA A 251 -15.45 -12.05 -12.18
N GLN A 252 -14.71 -12.62 -13.13
CA GLN A 252 -15.16 -12.86 -14.51
C GLN A 252 -15.74 -14.27 -14.74
N GLY A 253 -15.89 -15.08 -13.68
CA GLY A 253 -16.47 -16.43 -13.78
C GLY A 253 -15.50 -17.54 -14.21
N GLY A 254 -14.20 -17.25 -14.32
CA GLY A 254 -13.17 -18.27 -14.55
C GLY A 254 -12.82 -19.01 -13.27
N GLU A 255 -12.46 -20.29 -13.36
CA GLU A 255 -11.97 -21.07 -12.21
C GLU A 255 -10.44 -21.05 -12.23
N ILE A 256 -9.82 -20.53 -11.16
CA ILE A 256 -8.37 -20.64 -10.97
C ILE A 256 -8.12 -21.95 -10.23
N SER A 257 -7.30 -22.82 -10.82
CA SER A 257 -6.88 -24.06 -10.20
C SER A 257 -6.09 -23.77 -8.90
N SER A 258 -6.08 -24.68 -7.94
CA SER A 258 -5.30 -24.47 -6.71
C SER A 258 -3.79 -24.43 -6.97
N GLU A 259 -3.34 -25.02 -8.09
CA GLU A 259 -1.96 -24.91 -8.57
C GLU A 259 -1.68 -23.52 -9.15
N GLU A 260 -2.58 -22.93 -9.94
CA GLU A 260 -2.45 -21.53 -10.37
C GLU A 260 -2.58 -20.55 -9.21
N LEU A 261 -3.48 -20.78 -8.26
CA LEU A 261 -3.53 -19.98 -7.02
C LEU A 261 -2.25 -20.10 -6.23
N ASN A 262 -1.66 -21.31 -6.19
CA ASN A 262 -0.36 -21.50 -5.57
C ASN A 262 0.69 -20.71 -6.35
N ASN A 263 0.80 -20.85 -7.67
CA ASN A 263 1.75 -20.08 -8.51
C ASN A 263 1.49 -18.56 -8.52
N ILE A 264 0.28 -18.09 -8.22
CA ILE A 264 -0.06 -16.68 -8.04
C ILE A 264 0.30 -16.22 -6.61
N ARG A 265 0.13 -17.08 -5.59
CA ARG A 265 0.47 -16.79 -4.18
C ARG A 265 1.97 -16.90 -3.91
N THR A 266 2.61 -17.91 -4.49
CA THR A 266 4.04 -18.08 -4.65
C THR A 266 4.38 -17.47 -6.01
N PHE A 267 4.60 -16.16 -6.11
CA PHE A 267 5.28 -15.50 -7.24
C PHE A 267 6.66 -16.17 -7.48
N ALA A 268 6.66 -17.40 -7.98
CA ALA A 268 7.77 -18.29 -8.26
C ALA A 268 8.45 -17.73 -9.50
N ASP A 269 9.59 -17.03 -9.41
CA ASP A 269 10.83 -17.50 -8.80
C ASP A 269 11.53 -16.46 -7.90
N PHE A 270 10.87 -15.35 -7.53
CA PHE A 270 11.50 -14.26 -6.75
C PHE A 270 11.07 -14.28 -5.28
N SER A 271 11.54 -15.29 -4.54
CA SER A 271 11.50 -15.24 -3.07
C SER A 271 12.69 -14.42 -2.57
N ILE A 272 12.44 -13.37 -1.76
CA ILE A 272 13.53 -12.62 -1.09
C ILE A 272 14.47 -13.58 -0.34
N ALA A 273 13.93 -14.66 0.25
CA ALA A 273 14.75 -15.68 0.91
C ALA A 273 15.62 -16.46 -0.08
N HIS A 274 15.08 -16.81 -1.27
CA HIS A 274 15.85 -17.48 -2.32
C HIS A 274 16.95 -16.57 -2.88
N GLU A 275 16.64 -15.30 -3.12
CA GLU A 275 17.61 -14.31 -3.57
C GLU A 275 18.68 -14.05 -2.50
N ALA A 276 18.30 -14.01 -1.22
CA ALA A 276 19.25 -13.93 -0.11
C ALA A 276 20.18 -15.14 -0.04
N GLU A 277 19.65 -16.37 -0.21
CA GLU A 277 20.45 -17.58 -0.29
C GLU A 277 21.39 -17.58 -1.49
N ARG A 278 20.91 -17.14 -2.67
CA ARG A 278 21.72 -17.03 -3.90
C ARG A 278 22.90 -16.10 -3.68
N LEU A 279 22.64 -14.91 -3.13
CA LEU A 279 23.69 -13.93 -2.83
C LEU A 279 24.64 -14.43 -1.73
N SER A 280 24.12 -15.05 -0.66
CA SER A 280 24.96 -15.64 0.40
C SER A 280 25.90 -16.70 -0.17
N LYS A 281 25.40 -17.60 -1.03
CA LYS A 281 26.22 -18.60 -1.75
C LYS A 281 27.27 -17.94 -2.65
N MET A 282 26.92 -16.90 -3.39
CA MET A 282 27.88 -16.15 -4.22
C MET A 282 28.99 -15.53 -3.36
N LEU A 283 28.66 -14.90 -2.23
CA LEU A 283 29.63 -14.31 -1.32
C LEU A 283 30.52 -15.36 -0.63
N ASN A 284 30.04 -16.59 -0.45
CA ASN A 284 30.82 -17.72 0.06
C ASN A 284 31.79 -18.30 -0.99
N ALA A 285 31.47 -18.16 -2.27
CA ALA A 285 32.29 -18.65 -3.38
C ALA A 285 33.42 -17.68 -3.77
N LEU A 286 33.38 -16.43 -3.29
CA LEU A 286 34.46 -15.47 -3.51
C LEU A 286 35.69 -15.89 -2.69
N PRO A 287 36.88 -16.08 -3.32
CA PRO A 287 38.10 -16.38 -2.57
C PRO A 287 38.35 -15.25 -1.57
N GLY A 288 38.61 -15.62 -0.31
CA GLY A 288 38.76 -14.66 0.79
C GLY A 288 39.67 -13.50 0.37
N ILE A 289 39.08 -12.32 0.21
CA ILE A 289 39.82 -11.12 -0.15
C ILE A 289 40.81 -10.90 1.00
N PRO A 290 42.12 -10.95 0.76
CA PRO A 290 43.10 -10.75 1.83
C PRO A 290 42.83 -9.38 2.45
N GLN A 291 42.60 -9.36 3.76
CA GLN A 291 42.52 -8.12 4.52
C GLN A 291 43.89 -7.43 4.38
N LYS A 292 43.91 -6.30 3.65
CA LYS A 292 45.04 -5.38 3.60
C LYS A 292 44.88 -4.33 4.69
#